data_AF-A0A518IDN1-F1
#
_entry.id   AF-A0A518IDN1-F1
#
_cell.length_a   1.000
_cell.length_b   1.000
_cell.length_c   1.000
_cell.angle_alpha   90.00
_cell.angle_beta   90.00
_cell.angle_gamma   90.00
#
_symmetry.space_group_name_H-M   'P 1'
#
loop_
_entity.id
_entity.type
_entity.pdbx_description
1 polymer ?
#
loop_
_entity_poly.entity_id
_entity_poly.type
_entity_poly.pdbx_seq_one_letter_code
_entity_poly.pdbx_strand_id
1 'polypeptide(L)'
;MITVRVLVFLCLVIAGISSGVAQTVIKKRVMTPSQQAGAPLAETRRKAINVLPFQRPLDAKKLKKWLEISSQCTMAEFELFLSPLSAEEQELLNVIEDKPAPIINRLHFENLRHVLKEKALVSLRIEEKLQHDSLTHTTPAVENLLYGAFDAVFASVGPPHGSPRYGDVIIRLKDSVREKGWATPFSGMHFMYAIRHKDARKMQDLLAAGTTLPASRYNPLHLGFDDRLHFSHYVVTEKSWNKMLAYQAILVHRNLDDSPASQKVKQRFTEMLTEKDPTKFWSLYIPARIKNGTPEQDAENIPFGYLEGKFDDQISIDCFTSIEVPADKLSEVRSWPEAQPFLHLIRAKPAGTP
;
A
#
# COMPACT_ATOMS: atom_id res chain seq x y z
N MET A 1 23.65 -60.57 -29.65
CA MET A 1 24.41 -59.41 -29.09
C MET A 1 23.77 -58.07 -29.49
N ILE A 2 22.45 -57.92 -29.27
CA ILE A 2 21.68 -56.70 -29.54
C ILE A 2 20.64 -56.62 -28.43
N THR A 3 21.05 -56.26 -27.22
CA THR A 3 20.08 -56.15 -26.10
C THR A 3 20.51 -55.21 -24.98
N VAL A 4 21.80 -54.89 -24.86
CA VAL A 4 22.30 -53.97 -23.81
C VAL A 4 22.35 -52.51 -24.28
N ARG A 5 22.56 -52.24 -25.58
CA ARG A 5 22.64 -50.85 -26.11
C ARG A 5 21.30 -50.12 -26.18
N VAL A 6 20.18 -50.84 -26.30
CA VAL A 6 18.84 -50.23 -26.39
C VAL A 6 18.33 -49.79 -25.01
N LEU A 7 18.68 -50.52 -23.95
CA LEU A 7 18.26 -50.17 -22.58
C LEU A 7 18.95 -48.90 -22.05
N VAL A 8 20.24 -48.70 -22.37
CA VAL A 8 21.00 -47.52 -21.90
C VAL A 8 20.50 -46.23 -22.58
N PHE A 9 20.06 -46.31 -23.84
CA PHE A 9 19.49 -45.14 -24.53
C PHE A 9 18.11 -44.75 -23.97
N LEU A 10 17.30 -45.73 -23.55
CA LEU A 10 15.98 -45.46 -22.96
C LEU A 10 16.09 -44.82 -21.56
N CYS A 11 17.08 -45.22 -20.76
CA CYS A 11 17.32 -44.61 -19.44
C CYS A 11 17.85 -43.17 -19.52
N LEU A 12 18.65 -42.83 -20.53
CA LEU A 12 19.13 -41.45 -20.74
C LEU A 12 18.04 -40.51 -21.27
N VAL A 13 17.07 -41.03 -22.04
CA VAL A 13 15.92 -40.23 -22.49
C VAL A 13 14.94 -39.96 -21.35
N ILE A 14 14.79 -40.87 -20.37
CA ILE A 14 13.93 -40.66 -19.19
C ILE A 14 14.59 -39.73 -18.15
N ALA A 15 15.94 -39.75 -18.04
CA ALA A 15 16.66 -38.80 -17.19
C ALA A 15 16.72 -37.37 -17.75
N GLY A 16 16.50 -37.19 -19.07
CA GLY A 16 16.42 -35.87 -19.71
C GLY A 16 15.05 -35.18 -19.62
N ILE A 17 14.01 -35.89 -19.18
CA ILE A 17 12.63 -35.37 -19.13
C ILE A 17 12.27 -34.82 -17.73
N SER A 18 13.10 -35.06 -16.71
CA SER A 18 12.83 -34.66 -15.31
C SER A 18 13.47 -33.34 -14.87
N SER A 19 14.28 -32.68 -15.71
CA SER A 19 14.84 -31.34 -15.44
C SER A 19 14.10 -30.20 -16.17
N GLY A 20 12.96 -30.52 -16.78
CA GLY A 20 12.08 -29.56 -17.45
C GLY A 20 10.91 -29.08 -16.57
N VAL A 21 11.09 -28.92 -15.26
CA VAL A 21 10.17 -28.05 -14.52
C VAL A 21 10.51 -26.65 -14.98
N ALA A 22 9.73 -26.18 -15.94
CA ALA A 22 9.74 -24.82 -16.42
C ALA A 22 9.84 -23.88 -15.22
N GLN A 23 11.04 -23.36 -14.98
CA GLN A 23 11.19 -22.04 -14.42
C GLN A 23 10.59 -21.10 -15.47
N THR A 24 9.26 -21.00 -15.49
CA THR A 24 8.59 -19.75 -15.83
C THR A 24 8.97 -18.76 -14.74
N VAL A 25 10.22 -18.31 -14.79
CA VAL A 25 10.56 -16.95 -14.40
C VAL A 25 9.69 -16.13 -15.33
N ILE A 26 8.58 -15.60 -14.82
CA ILE A 26 7.80 -14.59 -15.51
C ILE A 26 8.82 -13.52 -15.89
N LYS A 27 9.15 -13.42 -17.19
CA LYS A 27 10.05 -12.39 -17.71
C LYS A 27 9.51 -11.08 -17.18
N LYS A 28 10.31 -10.37 -16.38
CA LYS A 28 9.99 -9.04 -15.86
C LYS A 28 9.46 -8.19 -17.01
N ARG A 29 8.15 -7.93 -17.01
CA ARG A 29 7.48 -7.26 -18.12
C ARG A 29 7.98 -5.81 -18.16
N VAL A 30 8.40 -5.34 -19.32
CA VAL A 30 8.77 -3.93 -19.50
C VAL A 30 7.48 -3.12 -19.58
N MET A 31 7.19 -2.34 -18.53
CA MET A 31 6.02 -1.46 -18.48
C MET A 31 6.14 -0.34 -19.51
N THR A 32 5.02 0.07 -20.11
CA THR A 32 4.98 1.35 -20.81
C THR A 32 4.88 2.48 -19.77
N PRO A 33 5.53 3.64 -19.98
CA PRO A 33 5.54 4.71 -18.97
C PRO A 33 4.16 5.25 -18.56
N SER A 34 3.14 5.11 -19.43
CA SER A 34 1.75 5.49 -19.14
C SER A 34 1.01 4.54 -18.20
N GLN A 35 1.61 3.40 -17.86
CA GLN A 35 1.04 2.36 -16.99
C GLN A 35 1.69 2.34 -15.61
N GLN A 36 2.55 3.31 -15.28
CA GLN A 36 3.19 3.38 -13.97
C GLN A 36 2.29 4.10 -12.95
N ALA A 37 2.21 3.54 -11.74
CA ALA A 37 1.51 4.15 -10.61
C ALA A 37 2.02 5.58 -10.38
N GLY A 38 1.10 6.55 -10.28
CA GLY A 38 1.42 7.96 -10.11
C GLY A 38 1.60 8.77 -11.41
N ALA A 39 1.63 8.11 -12.58
CA ALA A 39 1.61 8.81 -13.86
C ALA A 39 0.41 9.78 -14.01
N PRO A 40 -0.82 9.45 -13.58
CA PRO A 40 -1.95 10.38 -13.64
C PRO A 40 -1.77 11.64 -12.78
N LEU A 41 -1.05 11.55 -11.66
CA LEU A 41 -0.74 12.70 -10.82
C LEU A 41 0.23 13.65 -11.54
N ALA A 42 1.30 13.09 -12.09
CA ALA A 42 2.28 13.84 -12.87
C ALA A 42 1.63 14.47 -14.10
N GLU A 43 0.77 13.73 -14.80
CA GLU A 43 0.01 14.22 -15.95
C GLU A 43 -0.89 15.40 -15.57
N THR A 44 -1.59 15.32 -14.44
CA THR A 44 -2.47 16.41 -13.97
C THR A 44 -1.68 17.68 -13.66
N ARG A 45 -0.58 17.59 -12.90
CA ARG A 45 0.30 18.75 -12.63
C ARG A 45 0.84 19.39 -13.90
N ARG A 46 1.21 18.56 -14.87
CA ARG A 46 1.73 19.02 -16.15
C ARG A 46 0.67 19.70 -17.01
N LYS A 47 -0.55 19.15 -17.05
CA LYS A 47 -1.68 19.78 -17.75
C LYS A 47 -2.04 21.16 -17.19
N ALA A 48 -1.76 21.43 -15.91
CA ALA A 48 -1.91 22.77 -15.33
C ALA A 48 -0.97 23.80 -15.98
N ILE A 49 0.18 23.36 -16.51
CA ILE A 49 1.15 24.19 -17.21
C ILE A 49 0.96 23.96 -18.71
N ASN A 50 0.12 24.78 -19.33
CA ASN A 50 -0.26 24.63 -20.75
C ASN A 50 0.84 25.09 -21.72
N VAL A 51 2.00 24.43 -21.69
CA VAL A 51 3.16 24.72 -22.55
C VAL A 51 3.78 23.41 -23.06
N LEU A 52 4.17 23.37 -24.34
CA LEU A 52 4.61 22.15 -25.05
C LEU A 52 5.63 21.25 -24.32
N PRO A 53 6.70 21.77 -23.67
CA PRO A 53 7.65 20.91 -22.95
C PRO A 53 7.00 20.09 -21.83
N PHE A 54 5.98 20.64 -21.17
CA PHE A 54 5.22 19.99 -20.11
C PHE A 54 4.20 18.98 -20.64
N GLN A 55 3.91 18.96 -21.95
CA GLN A 55 2.97 18.01 -22.55
C GLN A 55 3.65 16.75 -23.12
N ARG A 56 4.98 16.73 -23.29
CA ARG A 56 5.74 15.58 -23.80
C ARG A 56 5.66 14.36 -22.87
N PRO A 57 5.43 13.12 -23.32
CA PRO A 57 5.32 11.95 -22.44
C PRO A 57 6.47 11.84 -21.41
N LEU A 58 6.15 11.42 -20.19
CA LEU A 58 7.16 11.10 -19.17
C LEU A 58 7.64 9.67 -19.38
N ASP A 59 8.95 9.47 -19.42
CA ASP A 59 9.54 8.16 -19.19
C ASP A 59 9.62 7.86 -17.68
N ALA A 60 9.93 6.62 -17.33
CA ALA A 60 10.01 6.18 -15.93
C ALA A 60 11.00 6.99 -15.08
N LYS A 61 12.13 7.39 -15.66
CA LYS A 61 13.15 8.18 -14.96
C LYS A 61 12.63 9.57 -14.63
N LYS A 62 11.93 10.22 -15.56
CA LYS A 62 11.30 11.52 -15.32
C LYS A 62 10.11 11.44 -14.38
N LEU A 63 9.31 10.37 -14.43
CA LEU A 63 8.23 10.15 -13.46
C LEU A 63 8.81 10.03 -12.04
N LYS A 64 9.83 9.18 -11.86
CA LYS A 64 10.53 9.07 -10.57
C LYS A 64 11.05 10.42 -10.10
N LYS A 65 11.67 11.20 -10.99
CA LYS A 65 12.17 12.53 -10.61
C LYS A 65 11.06 13.50 -10.22
N TRP A 66 9.92 13.45 -10.90
CA TRP A 66 8.75 14.25 -10.55
C TRP A 66 8.21 13.85 -9.17
N LEU A 67 8.10 12.56 -8.85
CA LEU A 67 7.69 12.08 -7.53
C LEU A 67 8.65 12.58 -6.43
N GLU A 68 9.96 12.54 -6.66
CA GLU A 68 10.96 13.08 -5.72
C GLU A 68 10.77 14.59 -5.48
N ILE A 69 10.59 15.38 -6.54
CA ILE A 69 10.36 16.82 -6.42
C ILE A 69 9.06 17.11 -5.67
N SER A 70 7.96 16.44 -6.05
CA SER A 70 6.66 16.60 -5.39
C SER A 70 6.77 16.25 -3.91
N SER A 71 7.46 15.17 -3.56
CA SER A 71 7.71 14.78 -2.17
C SER A 71 8.48 15.85 -1.39
N GLN A 72 9.50 16.46 -1.98
CA GLN A 72 10.23 17.56 -1.31
C GLN A 72 9.32 18.76 -1.06
N CYS A 73 8.47 19.12 -2.02
CA CYS A 73 7.49 20.19 -1.85
C CYS A 73 6.49 19.87 -0.74
N THR A 74 5.94 18.65 -0.72
CA THR A 74 5.04 18.19 0.35
C THR A 74 5.74 18.31 1.71
N MET A 75 6.96 17.78 1.85
CA MET A 75 7.68 17.83 3.12
C MET A 75 7.95 19.27 3.59
N ALA A 76 8.32 20.17 2.67
CA ALA A 76 8.54 21.58 2.98
C ALA A 76 7.27 22.29 3.46
N GLU A 77 6.11 21.94 2.90
CA GLU A 77 4.81 22.49 3.32
C GLU A 77 4.48 22.08 4.76
N PHE A 78 4.58 20.77 5.08
CA PHE A 78 4.37 20.31 6.45
C PHE A 78 5.38 20.93 7.43
N GLU A 79 6.66 21.03 7.04
CA GLU A 79 7.69 21.65 7.87
C GLU A 79 7.38 23.12 8.17
N LEU A 80 6.95 23.89 7.17
CA LEU A 80 6.58 25.29 7.32
C LEU A 80 5.44 25.47 8.33
N PHE A 81 4.37 24.67 8.21
CA PHE A 81 3.17 24.82 9.04
C PHE A 81 3.26 24.18 10.42
N LEU A 82 4.14 23.18 10.59
CA LEU A 82 4.39 22.58 11.89
C LEU A 82 5.47 23.31 12.68
N SER A 83 6.34 24.08 12.04
CA SER A 83 7.40 24.81 12.75
C SER A 83 6.88 25.98 13.60
N PRO A 84 7.55 26.28 14.73
CA PRO A 84 8.62 25.50 15.35
C PRO A 84 8.08 24.22 16.01
N LEU A 85 8.90 23.16 16.02
CA LEU A 85 8.62 21.95 16.79
C LEU A 85 9.02 22.17 18.25
N SER A 86 8.22 21.65 19.19
CA SER A 86 8.61 21.54 20.60
C SER A 86 9.77 20.54 20.77
N ALA A 87 10.42 20.54 21.93
CA ALA A 87 11.48 19.56 22.22
C ALA A 87 10.97 18.11 22.15
N GLU A 88 9.75 17.86 22.63
CA GLU A 88 9.12 16.53 22.57
C GLU A 88 8.75 16.13 21.14
N GLU A 89 8.26 17.06 20.32
CA GLU A 89 7.94 16.81 18.91
C GLU A 89 9.20 16.56 18.08
N GLN A 90 10.29 17.28 18.37
CA GLN A 90 11.58 17.05 17.74
C GLN A 90 12.14 15.67 18.12
N GLU A 91 12.01 15.28 19.39
CA GLU A 91 12.42 13.96 19.84
C GLU A 91 11.59 12.85 19.18
N LEU A 92 10.27 13.04 19.06
CA LEU A 92 9.43 12.10 18.33
C LEU A 92 9.89 11.93 16.88
N LEU A 93 10.21 13.03 16.21
CA LEU A 93 10.70 13.00 14.83
C LEU A 93 11.96 12.15 14.72
N ASN A 94 12.93 12.35 15.61
CA ASN A 94 14.16 11.55 15.67
C ASN A 94 13.86 10.07 15.89
N VAL A 95 13.01 9.76 16.88
CA VAL A 95 12.62 8.38 17.22
C VAL A 95 11.95 7.65 16.05
N ILE A 96 11.08 8.33 15.29
CA ILE A 96 10.41 7.75 14.13
C ILE A 96 11.37 7.60 12.95
N GLU A 97 12.24 8.57 12.69
CA GLU A 97 13.23 8.47 11.60
C GLU A 97 14.17 7.27 11.78
N ASP A 98 14.50 6.91 13.01
CA ASP A 98 15.36 5.77 13.34
C ASP A 98 14.65 4.40 13.30
N LYS A 99 13.32 4.36 13.13
CA LYS A 99 12.53 3.12 13.11
C LYS A 99 11.93 2.86 11.74
N PRO A 100 12.43 1.90 10.94
CA PRO A 100 11.85 1.60 9.64
C PRO A 100 10.34 1.30 9.74
N ALA A 101 9.54 2.06 8.99
CA ALA A 101 8.10 1.85 8.97
C ALA A 101 7.74 0.50 8.31
N PRO A 102 6.90 -0.36 8.94
CA PRO A 102 6.44 -1.61 8.37
C PRO A 102 5.72 -1.37 7.04
N ILE A 103 5.97 -2.26 6.07
CA ILE A 103 5.29 -2.24 4.78
C ILE A 103 4.44 -3.50 4.67
N ILE A 104 3.13 -3.33 4.74
CA ILE A 104 2.17 -4.43 4.90
C ILE A 104 1.13 -4.39 3.79
N ASN A 105 1.05 -5.44 2.99
CA ASN A 105 -0.10 -5.68 2.13
C ASN A 105 -1.12 -6.55 2.88
N ARG A 106 -2.40 -6.30 2.66
CA ARG A 106 -3.48 -7.21 3.08
C ARG A 106 -4.35 -7.55 1.88
N LEU A 107 -4.86 -8.77 1.88
CA LEU A 107 -5.77 -9.30 0.88
C LEU A 107 -6.77 -10.25 1.53
N HIS A 108 -7.90 -10.47 0.86
CA HIS A 108 -8.88 -11.47 1.27
C HIS A 108 -8.35 -12.88 1.04
N PHE A 109 -8.64 -13.80 1.97
CA PHE A 109 -8.16 -15.18 1.94
C PHE A 109 -8.30 -15.88 0.58
N GLU A 110 -9.44 -15.69 -0.10
CA GLU A 110 -9.72 -16.24 -1.42
C GLU A 110 -8.68 -15.82 -2.48
N ASN A 111 -8.07 -14.64 -2.35
CA ASN A 111 -7.09 -14.11 -3.30
C ASN A 111 -5.67 -14.67 -3.03
N LEU A 112 -5.42 -15.27 -1.85
CA LEU A 112 -4.07 -15.75 -1.48
C LEU A 112 -3.56 -16.83 -2.44
N ARG A 113 -4.44 -17.74 -2.86
CA ARG A 113 -4.05 -18.83 -3.77
C ARG A 113 -3.52 -18.29 -5.10
N HIS A 114 -4.09 -17.17 -5.58
CA HIS A 114 -3.59 -16.50 -6.78
C HIS A 114 -2.19 -15.93 -6.57
N VAL A 115 -1.95 -15.23 -5.46
CA VAL A 115 -0.60 -14.71 -5.12
C VAL A 115 0.45 -15.81 -5.08
N LEU A 116 0.11 -16.98 -4.51
CA LEU A 116 1.01 -18.14 -4.48
C LEU A 116 1.25 -18.72 -5.87
N LYS A 117 0.22 -18.81 -6.71
CA LYS A 117 0.31 -19.28 -8.10
C LYS A 117 1.19 -18.36 -8.97
N GLU A 118 0.98 -17.06 -8.89
CA GLU A 118 1.73 -16.04 -9.65
C GLU A 118 3.11 -15.72 -9.04
N LYS A 119 3.35 -16.21 -7.81
CA LYS A 119 4.58 -15.94 -7.05
C LYS A 119 4.82 -14.44 -6.84
N ALA A 120 3.74 -13.67 -6.73
CA ALA A 120 3.81 -12.23 -6.61
C ALA A 120 2.47 -11.63 -6.16
N LEU A 121 2.54 -10.45 -5.55
CA LEU A 121 1.44 -9.50 -5.57
C LEU A 121 1.43 -8.80 -6.93
N VAL A 122 0.25 -8.67 -7.53
CA VAL A 122 0.06 -8.03 -8.83
C VAL A 122 -1.01 -6.94 -8.73
N SER A 123 -0.94 -5.93 -9.59
CA SER A 123 -1.94 -4.87 -9.64
C SER A 123 -3.24 -5.37 -10.27
N LEU A 124 -4.34 -4.69 -9.95
CA LEU A 124 -5.67 -5.03 -10.48
C LEU A 124 -5.70 -5.14 -12.00
N ARG A 125 -5.05 -4.21 -12.70
CA ARG A 125 -4.99 -4.25 -14.17
C ARG A 125 -4.28 -5.50 -14.69
N ILE A 126 -3.28 -6.02 -13.97
CA ILE A 126 -2.64 -7.28 -14.34
C ILE A 126 -3.57 -8.44 -14.05
N GLU A 127 -4.23 -8.44 -12.89
CA GLU A 127 -5.19 -9.48 -12.51
C GLU A 127 -6.32 -9.61 -13.54
N GLU A 128 -6.95 -8.50 -13.95
CA GLU A 128 -8.00 -8.44 -14.98
C GLU A 128 -7.52 -8.96 -16.35
N LYS A 129 -6.23 -8.87 -16.66
CA LYS A 129 -5.66 -9.41 -17.91
C LYS A 129 -5.33 -10.89 -17.82
N LEU A 130 -5.09 -11.41 -16.61
CA LEU A 130 -4.68 -12.79 -16.36
C LEU A 130 -5.87 -13.73 -16.08
N GLN A 131 -7.05 -13.20 -15.71
CA GLN A 131 -8.24 -14.00 -15.37
C GLN A 131 -9.53 -13.46 -16.01
N HIS A 132 -10.46 -14.37 -16.31
CA HIS A 132 -11.85 -14.06 -16.72
C HIS A 132 -12.83 -13.98 -15.54
N ASP A 133 -12.44 -14.43 -14.34
CA ASP A 133 -13.27 -14.39 -13.13
C ASP A 133 -12.95 -13.15 -12.28
N SER A 134 -13.99 -12.45 -11.84
CA SER A 134 -13.86 -11.22 -11.05
C SER A 134 -13.40 -11.54 -9.61
N LEU A 135 -12.17 -11.17 -9.28
CA LEU A 135 -11.67 -11.17 -7.92
C LEU A 135 -12.33 -10.03 -7.12
N THR A 136 -12.53 -10.24 -5.82
CA THR A 136 -13.07 -9.21 -4.92
C THR A 136 -11.94 -8.27 -4.55
N HIS A 137 -11.92 -7.09 -5.16
CA HIS A 137 -10.92 -6.06 -4.87
C HIS A 137 -11.49 -4.91 -4.05
N THR A 138 -10.71 -4.48 -3.07
CA THR A 138 -11.06 -3.44 -2.10
C THR A 138 -10.53 -2.06 -2.47
N THR A 139 -9.88 -1.90 -3.63
CA THR A 139 -9.32 -0.61 -4.06
C THR A 139 -10.40 0.28 -4.66
N PRO A 140 -10.67 1.48 -4.10
CA PRO A 140 -11.69 2.37 -4.63
C PRO A 140 -11.41 2.82 -6.08
N ALA A 141 -12.44 2.82 -6.93
CA ALA A 141 -12.40 3.38 -8.27
C ALA A 141 -12.15 4.90 -8.27
N VAL A 142 -12.56 5.61 -7.20
CA VAL A 142 -12.20 7.03 -7.00
C VAL A 142 -10.67 7.21 -6.94
N GLU A 143 -9.96 6.30 -6.27
CA GLU A 143 -8.50 6.33 -6.20
C GLU A 143 -7.86 6.09 -7.56
N ASN A 144 -8.47 5.23 -8.39
CA ASN A 144 -8.04 5.03 -9.77
C ASN A 144 -8.11 6.33 -10.59
N LEU A 145 -9.19 7.09 -10.44
CA LEU A 145 -9.34 8.38 -11.12
C LEU A 145 -8.38 9.47 -10.63
N LEU A 146 -7.93 9.38 -9.38
CA LEU A 146 -7.00 10.35 -8.79
C LEU A 146 -5.56 10.05 -9.18
N TYR A 147 -5.13 8.80 -9.12
CA TYR A 147 -3.70 8.46 -9.22
C TYR A 147 -3.36 7.16 -9.95
N GLY A 148 -4.31 6.52 -10.64
CA GLY A 148 -4.06 5.27 -11.36
C GLY A 148 -3.87 4.08 -10.43
N ALA A 149 -4.68 4.02 -9.37
CA ALA A 149 -4.70 2.93 -8.40
C ALA A 149 -4.65 1.53 -9.02
N PHE A 150 -5.37 1.27 -10.12
CA PHE A 150 -5.45 -0.08 -10.68
C PHE A 150 -4.15 -0.56 -11.33
N ASP A 151 -3.19 0.34 -11.53
CA ASP A 151 -1.85 0.06 -12.03
C ASP A 151 -0.84 -0.24 -10.92
N ALA A 152 -1.22 -0.10 -9.64
CA ALA A 152 -0.32 -0.22 -8.50
C ALA A 152 -0.59 -1.48 -7.67
N VAL A 153 0.47 -2.04 -7.09
CA VAL A 153 0.33 -2.88 -5.88
C VAL A 153 0.27 -1.96 -4.66
N PHE A 154 -0.74 -2.15 -3.81
CA PHE A 154 -0.93 -1.35 -2.60
C PHE A 154 -0.28 -1.99 -1.38
N ALA A 155 0.21 -1.15 -0.47
CA ALA A 155 0.53 -1.55 0.89
C ALA A 155 0.23 -0.42 1.87
N SER A 156 0.03 -0.76 3.13
CA SER A 156 0.06 0.20 4.22
C SER A 156 1.51 0.38 4.69
N VAL A 157 1.92 1.63 4.91
CA VAL A 157 3.23 1.98 5.49
C VAL A 157 3.02 2.59 6.88
N GLY A 158 3.62 1.98 7.90
CA GLY A 158 3.45 2.36 9.31
C GLY A 158 2.67 1.33 10.14
N PRO A 159 1.43 0.92 9.76
CA PRO A 159 0.66 -0.03 10.55
C PRO A 159 1.35 -1.39 10.63
N PRO A 160 1.56 -1.96 11.83
CA PRO A 160 2.26 -3.24 11.98
C PRO A 160 1.48 -4.42 11.42
N HIS A 161 0.17 -4.27 11.20
CA HIS A 161 -0.70 -5.32 10.65
C HIS A 161 -1.45 -4.89 9.39
N GLY A 162 -1.14 -3.72 8.82
CA GLY A 162 -1.92 -3.12 7.73
C GLY A 162 -3.35 -2.75 8.14
N SER A 163 -4.15 -2.22 7.21
CA SER A 163 -5.56 -1.88 7.48
C SER A 163 -6.50 -3.09 7.30
N PRO A 164 -7.22 -3.56 8.34
CA PRO A 164 -8.09 -4.74 8.26
C PRO A 164 -9.19 -4.67 7.19
N ARG A 165 -9.52 -3.46 6.71
CA ARG A 165 -10.48 -3.25 5.61
C ARG A 165 -10.09 -3.94 4.31
N TYR A 166 -8.81 -4.26 4.14
CA TYR A 166 -8.23 -4.82 2.92
C TYR A 166 -8.09 -6.34 2.95
N GLY A 167 -8.60 -7.00 4.00
CA GLY A 167 -8.67 -8.45 4.06
C GLY A 167 -7.98 -9.04 5.29
N ASP A 168 -8.11 -10.35 5.42
CA ASP A 168 -7.76 -11.12 6.59
C ASP A 168 -6.40 -11.81 6.49
N VAL A 169 -5.77 -11.82 5.32
CA VAL A 169 -4.38 -12.27 5.13
C VAL A 169 -3.44 -11.07 5.23
N ILE A 170 -2.32 -11.23 5.94
CA ILE A 170 -1.29 -10.21 6.11
C ILE A 170 -0.02 -10.67 5.37
N ILE A 171 0.43 -9.89 4.40
CA ILE A 171 1.71 -10.09 3.72
C ILE A 171 2.68 -9.00 4.16
N ARG A 172 3.74 -9.42 4.84
CA ARG A 172 4.80 -8.53 5.31
C ARG A 172 5.88 -8.42 4.24
N LEU A 173 6.23 -7.21 3.84
CA LEU A 173 7.24 -6.97 2.81
C LEU A 173 8.61 -6.67 3.43
N LYS A 174 9.68 -7.12 2.77
CA LYS A 174 11.07 -6.75 3.09
C LYS A 174 11.26 -5.27 2.85
N ASP A 175 12.11 -4.62 3.66
CA ASP A 175 12.39 -3.19 3.49
C ASP A 175 13.02 -2.87 2.12
N SER A 176 13.66 -3.84 1.44
CA SER A 176 14.20 -3.69 0.08
C SER A 176 13.17 -3.30 -0.99
N VAL A 177 11.86 -3.42 -0.72
CA VAL A 177 10.82 -2.92 -1.66
C VAL A 177 10.69 -1.39 -1.62
N ARG A 178 11.14 -0.76 -0.54
CA ARG A 178 11.01 0.68 -0.25
C ARG A 178 11.46 1.56 -1.41
N GLU A 179 12.61 1.26 -2.02
CA GLU A 179 13.23 2.05 -3.10
C GLU A 179 12.38 2.22 -4.38
N LYS A 180 11.31 1.43 -4.49
CA LYS A 180 10.37 1.42 -5.62
C LYS A 180 8.98 1.94 -5.24
N GLY A 181 8.80 2.30 -3.97
CA GLY A 181 7.52 2.76 -3.45
C GLY A 181 7.43 4.28 -3.41
N TRP A 182 6.22 4.78 -3.58
CA TRP A 182 5.83 6.11 -3.12
C TRP A 182 4.50 5.97 -2.37
N ALA A 183 4.05 7.00 -1.66
CA ALA A 183 2.84 6.93 -0.87
C ALA A 183 2.06 8.24 -0.90
N THR A 184 0.82 8.17 -0.43
CA THR A 184 0.02 9.35 -0.08
C THR A 184 -0.27 9.34 1.42
N PRO A 185 -0.24 10.50 2.11
CA PRO A 185 -0.59 10.60 3.52
C PRO A 185 -2.09 10.45 3.77
N PHE A 186 -2.91 10.62 2.73
CA PHE A 186 -4.35 10.47 2.77
C PHE A 186 -4.80 9.50 1.69
N SER A 187 -5.83 8.70 1.99
CA SER A 187 -6.51 7.96 0.95
C SER A 187 -7.29 8.87 0.04
N GLY A 188 -7.53 8.44 -1.20
CA GLY A 188 -8.39 9.20 -2.11
C GLY A 188 -9.80 9.39 -1.51
N MET A 189 -10.32 8.36 -0.85
CA MET A 189 -11.60 8.44 -0.13
C MET A 189 -11.58 9.48 1.01
N HIS A 190 -10.51 9.49 1.82
CA HIS A 190 -10.37 10.47 2.90
C HIS A 190 -10.25 11.89 2.34
N PHE A 191 -9.45 12.08 1.29
CA PHE A 191 -9.34 13.37 0.61
C PHE A 191 -10.70 13.86 0.09
N MET A 192 -11.46 13.00 -0.58
CA MET A 192 -12.78 13.39 -1.08
C MET A 192 -13.75 13.73 0.05
N TYR A 193 -13.78 12.92 1.11
CA TYR A 193 -14.73 13.09 2.23
C TYR A 193 -14.35 14.23 3.18
N ALA A 194 -13.15 14.18 3.76
CA ALA A 194 -12.73 15.08 4.84
C ALA A 194 -12.16 16.40 4.34
N ILE A 195 -11.49 16.42 3.17
CA ILE A 195 -10.81 17.60 2.65
C ILE A 195 -11.66 18.33 1.60
N ARG A 196 -12.31 17.58 0.70
CA ARG A 196 -13.16 18.16 -0.36
C ARG A 196 -14.64 18.22 -0.01
N HIS A 197 -15.06 17.66 1.14
CA HIS A 197 -16.45 17.61 1.59
C HIS A 197 -17.42 17.01 0.56
N LYS A 198 -16.98 15.96 -0.14
CA LYS A 198 -17.78 15.24 -1.14
C LYS A 198 -18.14 13.85 -0.65
N ASP A 199 -19.27 13.33 -1.14
CA ASP A 199 -19.73 11.99 -0.81
C ASP A 199 -18.90 10.93 -1.55
N ALA A 200 -17.76 10.59 -0.94
CA ALA A 200 -16.79 9.66 -1.47
C ALA A 200 -17.36 8.26 -1.71
N ARG A 201 -18.26 7.80 -0.84
CA ARG A 201 -18.89 6.47 -0.97
C ARG A 201 -19.84 6.45 -2.16
N LYS A 202 -20.69 7.46 -2.32
CA LYS A 202 -21.58 7.53 -3.49
C LYS A 202 -20.80 7.64 -4.81
N MET A 203 -19.71 8.41 -4.83
CA MET A 203 -18.83 8.47 -6.01
C MET A 203 -18.22 7.09 -6.32
N GLN A 204 -17.77 6.38 -5.29
CA GLN A 204 -17.23 5.03 -5.41
C GLN A 204 -18.26 4.06 -5.99
N ASP A 205 -19.48 4.05 -5.47
CA ASP A 205 -20.53 3.12 -5.89
C ASP A 205 -20.93 3.36 -7.35
N LEU A 206 -21.04 4.62 -7.78
CA LEU A 206 -21.32 4.97 -9.18
C LEU A 206 -20.22 4.46 -10.13
N LEU A 207 -18.96 4.74 -9.79
CA LEU A 207 -17.82 4.33 -10.62
C LEU A 207 -17.68 2.80 -10.69
N ALA A 208 -17.90 2.11 -9.56
CA ALA A 208 -17.89 0.65 -9.50
C ALA A 208 -19.01 0.02 -10.35
N ALA A 209 -20.15 0.70 -10.48
CA ALA A 209 -21.24 0.30 -11.38
C ALA A 209 -20.98 0.67 -12.87
N GLY A 210 -19.78 1.13 -13.23
CA GLY A 210 -19.45 1.56 -14.59
C GLY A 210 -20.10 2.90 -14.99
N THR A 211 -20.71 3.62 -14.04
CA THR A 211 -21.35 4.91 -14.30
C THR A 211 -20.32 6.03 -14.23
N THR A 212 -20.37 6.96 -15.18
CA THR A 212 -19.49 8.13 -15.17
C THR A 212 -19.93 9.13 -14.10
N LEU A 213 -18.97 9.79 -13.44
CA LEU A 213 -19.30 10.88 -12.53
C LEU A 213 -19.92 12.06 -13.29
N PRO A 214 -20.85 12.81 -12.67
CA PRO A 214 -21.45 13.98 -13.30
C PRO A 214 -20.40 14.99 -13.77
N ALA A 215 -20.57 15.51 -14.99
CA ALA A 215 -19.63 16.48 -15.58
C ALA A 215 -19.82 17.92 -15.07
N SER A 216 -20.99 18.24 -14.49
CA SER A 216 -21.28 19.59 -14.00
C SER A 216 -20.50 19.89 -12.72
N ARG A 217 -19.72 20.98 -12.72
CA ARG A 217 -18.95 21.44 -11.55
C ARG A 217 -19.79 21.76 -10.31
N TYR A 218 -21.10 21.98 -10.49
CA TYR A 218 -22.04 22.26 -9.41
C TYR A 218 -22.63 21.00 -8.79
N ASN A 219 -22.37 19.82 -9.37
CA ASN A 219 -22.79 18.57 -8.78
C ASN A 219 -21.83 18.18 -7.64
N PRO A 220 -22.33 17.81 -6.44
CA PRO A 220 -21.48 17.44 -5.31
C PRO A 220 -20.64 16.17 -5.54
N LEU A 221 -20.95 15.37 -6.57
CA LEU A 221 -20.21 14.16 -6.97
C LEU A 221 -19.24 14.41 -8.13
N HIS A 222 -19.14 15.64 -8.63
CA HIS A 222 -18.18 15.96 -9.68
C HIS A 222 -16.75 15.85 -9.14
N LEU A 223 -15.93 15.02 -9.78
CA LEU A 223 -14.48 14.96 -9.56
C LEU A 223 -13.77 15.68 -10.71
N GLY A 224 -13.32 16.90 -10.46
CA GLY A 224 -12.80 17.82 -11.47
C GLY A 224 -11.29 17.80 -11.62
N PHE A 225 -10.79 18.63 -12.54
CA PHE A 225 -9.36 18.87 -12.71
C PHE A 225 -8.73 19.40 -11.41
N ASP A 226 -9.38 20.36 -10.74
CA ASP A 226 -8.88 20.98 -9.51
C ASP A 226 -8.75 20.00 -8.34
N ASP A 227 -9.63 18.99 -8.25
CA ASP A 227 -9.53 17.95 -7.23
C ASP A 227 -8.31 17.07 -7.46
N ARG A 228 -8.09 16.64 -8.72
CA ARG A 228 -6.91 15.84 -9.10
C ARG A 228 -5.63 16.65 -8.94
N LEU A 229 -5.68 17.94 -9.31
CA LEU A 229 -4.55 18.84 -9.17
C LEU A 229 -4.21 18.99 -7.71
N HIS A 230 -5.16 19.30 -6.84
CA HIS A 230 -4.94 19.41 -5.40
C HIS A 230 -4.40 18.08 -4.84
N PHE A 231 -5.01 16.94 -5.17
CA PHE A 231 -4.53 15.65 -4.67
C PHE A 231 -3.08 15.33 -5.08
N SER A 232 -2.65 15.77 -6.27
CA SER A 232 -1.28 15.56 -6.76
C SER A 232 -0.18 16.27 -5.96
N HIS A 233 -0.52 17.11 -4.99
CA HIS A 233 0.42 17.68 -4.02
C HIS A 233 0.73 16.75 -2.84
N TYR A 234 -0.03 15.68 -2.63
CA TYR A 234 0.12 14.79 -1.47
C TYR A 234 0.91 13.52 -1.83
N VAL A 235 2.10 13.69 -2.39
CA VAL A 235 3.01 12.60 -2.77
C VAL A 235 4.16 12.54 -1.78
N VAL A 236 4.49 11.36 -1.28
CA VAL A 236 5.62 11.15 -0.38
C VAL A 236 6.45 9.97 -0.86
N THR A 237 7.69 10.22 -1.22
CA THR A 237 8.64 9.16 -1.61
C THR A 237 9.18 8.43 -0.39
N GLU A 238 9.82 7.30 -0.65
CA GLU A 238 10.33 6.39 0.35
C GLU A 238 11.33 7.02 1.33
N LYS A 239 12.05 8.04 0.86
CA LYS A 239 13.02 8.84 1.63
C LYS A 239 12.36 9.70 2.70
N SER A 240 11.05 9.92 2.60
CA SER A 240 10.31 10.84 3.46
C SER A 240 9.16 10.16 4.22
N TRP A 241 8.99 8.84 4.09
CA TRP A 241 7.89 8.13 4.78
C TRP A 241 7.92 8.31 6.28
N ASN A 242 9.08 8.09 6.91
CA ASN A 242 9.22 8.19 8.36
C ASN A 242 8.99 9.64 8.84
N LYS A 243 9.60 10.63 8.18
CA LYS A 243 9.40 12.04 8.49
C LYS A 243 7.92 12.45 8.33
N MET A 244 7.23 11.96 7.31
CA MET A 244 5.80 12.19 7.12
C MET A 244 4.96 11.54 8.23
N LEU A 245 5.27 10.30 8.64
CA LEU A 245 4.60 9.65 9.77
C LEU A 245 4.80 10.46 11.06
N ALA A 246 6.00 10.98 11.31
CA ALA A 246 6.24 11.90 12.43
C ALA A 246 5.33 13.14 12.36
N TYR A 247 5.23 13.77 11.18
CA TYR A 247 4.33 14.91 10.97
C TYR A 247 2.84 14.57 11.17
N GLN A 248 2.39 13.38 10.78
CA GLN A 248 1.01 12.94 11.07
C GLN A 248 0.79 12.78 12.59
N ALA A 249 1.74 12.19 13.31
CA ALA A 249 1.65 12.06 14.76
C ALA A 249 1.64 13.41 15.48
N ILE A 250 2.48 14.36 15.06
CA ILE A 250 2.49 15.74 15.58
C ILE A 250 1.16 16.42 15.32
N LEU A 251 0.59 16.28 14.11
CA LEU A 251 -0.72 16.84 13.77
C LEU A 251 -1.83 16.29 14.66
N VAL A 252 -1.85 14.97 14.87
CA VAL A 252 -2.83 14.36 15.78
C VAL A 252 -2.63 14.91 17.19
N HIS A 253 -1.40 14.92 17.70
CA HIS A 253 -1.08 15.40 19.05
C HIS A 253 -1.53 16.85 19.29
N ARG A 254 -1.25 17.76 18.34
CA ARG A 254 -1.65 19.18 18.44
C ARG A 254 -3.15 19.42 18.36
N ASN A 255 -3.90 18.50 17.77
CA ASN A 255 -5.36 18.59 17.65
C ASN A 255 -6.11 17.90 18.80
N LEU A 256 -5.40 17.33 19.79
CA LEU A 256 -6.03 16.72 20.96
C LEU A 256 -6.60 17.80 21.88
N ASP A 257 -7.83 17.57 22.31
CA ASP A 257 -8.49 18.39 23.33
C ASP A 257 -8.10 17.94 24.77
N ASP A 258 -8.85 18.40 25.76
CA ASP A 258 -8.64 18.06 27.18
C ASP A 258 -9.54 16.90 27.66
N SER A 259 -10.18 16.17 26.75
CA SER A 259 -11.01 15.03 27.11
C SER A 259 -10.19 13.87 27.70
N PRO A 260 -10.81 12.99 28.52
CA PRO A 260 -10.15 11.77 29.01
C PRO A 260 -9.58 10.91 27.88
N ALA A 261 -10.28 10.81 26.74
CA ALA A 261 -9.81 10.11 25.58
C ALA A 261 -8.51 10.72 25.01
N SER A 262 -8.47 12.04 24.84
CA SER A 262 -7.27 12.75 24.40
C SER A 262 -6.09 12.58 25.37
N GLN A 263 -6.33 12.49 26.68
CA GLN A 263 -5.26 12.21 27.65
C GLN A 263 -4.63 10.83 27.44
N LYS A 264 -5.42 9.81 27.08
CA LYS A 264 -4.87 8.49 26.72
C LYS A 264 -4.03 8.55 25.44
N VAL A 265 -4.42 9.36 24.46
CA VAL A 265 -3.62 9.56 23.24
C VAL A 265 -2.32 10.32 23.56
N LYS A 266 -2.35 11.35 24.42
CA LYS A 266 -1.15 12.06 24.93
C LYS A 266 -0.20 11.11 25.68
N GLN A 267 -0.74 10.22 26.51
CA GLN A 267 0.05 9.19 27.18
C GLN A 267 0.73 8.26 26.17
N ARG A 268 -0.01 7.77 25.16
CA ARG A 268 0.55 6.90 24.11
C ARG A 268 1.65 7.58 23.30
N PHE A 269 1.50 8.88 23.02
CA PHE A 269 2.55 9.70 22.41
C PHE A 269 3.82 9.70 23.27
N THR A 270 3.68 9.89 24.58
CA THR A 270 4.80 9.88 25.53
C THR A 270 5.47 8.49 25.60
N GLU A 271 4.68 7.42 25.62
CA GLU A 271 5.19 6.04 25.62
C GLU A 271 6.02 5.75 24.35
N MET A 272 5.59 6.26 23.19
CA MET A 272 6.34 6.12 21.94
C MET A 272 7.76 6.71 22.00
N LEU A 273 7.97 7.81 22.74
CA LEU A 273 9.29 8.46 22.84
C LEU A 273 10.36 7.56 23.45
N THR A 274 9.96 6.58 24.27
CA THR A 274 10.90 5.70 25.00
C THR A 274 10.85 4.25 24.54
N GLU A 275 9.93 3.90 23.65
CA GLU A 275 9.75 2.52 23.20
C GLU A 275 10.87 2.07 22.25
N LYS A 276 11.53 0.97 22.65
CA LYS A 276 12.69 0.42 21.94
C LYS A 276 12.31 -0.69 20.97
N ASP A 277 11.28 -1.47 21.30
CA ASP A 277 10.80 -2.54 20.44
C ASP A 277 10.04 -1.95 19.24
N PRO A 278 10.49 -2.15 17.99
CA PRO A 278 9.83 -1.57 16.82
C PRO A 278 8.38 -2.05 16.65
N THR A 279 8.08 -3.31 16.98
CA THR A 279 6.72 -3.86 16.85
C THR A 279 5.79 -3.20 17.85
N LYS A 280 6.24 -3.04 19.09
CA LYS A 280 5.47 -2.35 20.13
C LYS A 280 5.32 -0.86 19.80
N PHE A 281 6.38 -0.22 19.31
CA PHE A 281 6.35 1.16 18.86
C PHE A 281 5.25 1.38 17.80
N TRP A 282 5.25 0.58 16.73
CA TRP A 282 4.24 0.72 15.67
C TRP A 282 2.83 0.32 16.11
N SER A 283 2.70 -0.51 17.14
CA SER A 283 1.40 -0.82 17.77
C SER A 283 0.88 0.32 18.66
N LEU A 284 1.77 1.10 19.27
CA LEU A 284 1.40 2.37 19.92
C LEU A 284 1.05 3.43 18.88
N TYR A 285 1.76 3.45 17.75
CA TYR A 285 1.51 4.41 16.68
C TYR A 285 0.10 4.23 16.06
N ILE A 286 -0.31 2.99 15.84
CA ILE A 286 -1.64 2.62 15.37
C ILE A 286 -2.18 1.48 16.26
N PRO A 287 -3.02 1.80 17.26
CA PRO A 287 -3.60 0.79 18.12
C PRO A 287 -4.54 -0.14 17.34
N ALA A 288 -4.73 -1.35 17.87
CA ALA A 288 -5.69 -2.29 17.31
C ALA A 288 -7.11 -1.71 17.37
N ARG A 289 -7.84 -1.82 16.26
CA ARG A 289 -9.23 -1.34 16.21
C ARG A 289 -10.11 -2.20 17.12
N ILE A 290 -10.88 -1.54 17.98
CA ILE A 290 -11.86 -2.20 18.84
C ILE A 290 -13.12 -2.48 18.01
N LYS A 291 -13.47 -3.76 17.85
CA LYS A 291 -14.71 -4.14 17.15
C LYS A 291 -15.90 -3.73 18.02
N ASN A 292 -16.85 -2.99 17.44
CA ASN A 292 -18.01 -2.44 18.14
C ASN A 292 -17.62 -1.56 19.34
N GLY A 293 -16.52 -0.81 19.22
CA GLY A 293 -16.13 0.17 20.23
C GLY A 293 -17.19 1.26 20.42
N THR A 294 -17.25 1.83 21.63
CA THR A 294 -18.00 3.05 21.87
C THR A 294 -17.30 4.25 21.21
N PRO A 295 -18.00 5.38 20.97
CA PRO A 295 -17.35 6.59 20.47
C PRO A 295 -16.15 7.04 21.32
N GLU A 296 -16.24 6.87 22.65
CA GLU A 296 -15.13 7.13 23.58
C GLU A 296 -13.94 6.20 23.30
N GLN A 297 -14.17 4.89 23.17
CA GLN A 297 -13.12 3.92 22.88
C GLN A 297 -12.47 4.16 21.51
N ASP A 298 -13.25 4.57 20.52
CA ASP A 298 -12.73 4.96 19.21
C ASP A 298 -11.87 6.24 19.32
N ALA A 299 -12.26 7.21 20.14
CA ALA A 299 -11.50 8.43 20.41
C ALA A 299 -10.17 8.15 21.15
N GLU A 300 -10.19 7.25 22.14
CA GLU A 300 -9.00 6.80 22.88
C GLU A 300 -7.97 6.11 21.95
N ASN A 301 -8.46 5.46 20.90
CA ASN A 301 -7.68 4.67 19.96
C ASN A 301 -7.52 5.33 18.60
N ILE A 302 -7.65 6.66 18.51
CA ILE A 302 -7.37 7.40 17.27
C ILE A 302 -5.93 7.08 16.81
N PRO A 303 -5.71 6.55 15.60
CA PRO A 303 -4.37 6.28 15.10
C PRO A 303 -3.63 7.59 14.80
N PHE A 304 -2.30 7.60 14.97
CA PHE A 304 -1.49 8.78 14.64
C PHE A 304 -1.37 9.03 13.12
N GLY A 305 -1.69 8.03 12.30
CA GLY A 305 -1.72 8.13 10.84
C GLY A 305 -1.33 6.82 10.18
N TYR A 306 -1.22 6.83 8.86
CA TYR A 306 -0.47 5.85 8.07
C TYR A 306 -0.31 6.42 6.66
N LEU A 307 0.60 5.84 5.88
CA LEU A 307 0.71 6.17 4.46
C LEU A 307 0.16 5.01 3.63
N GLU A 308 -0.55 5.36 2.57
CA GLU A 308 -0.94 4.39 1.55
C GLU A 308 0.17 4.28 0.52
N GLY A 309 0.99 3.24 0.66
CA GLY A 309 2.07 2.90 -0.25
C GLY A 309 1.57 2.33 -1.57
N LYS A 310 2.18 2.80 -2.66
CA LYS A 310 1.97 2.39 -4.04
C LYS A 310 3.31 1.92 -4.57
N PHE A 311 3.31 0.73 -5.14
CA PHE A 311 4.46 0.15 -5.84
C PHE A 311 4.11 -0.03 -7.31
N ASP A 312 5.10 -0.41 -8.10
CA ASP A 312 4.89 -0.86 -9.48
C ASP A 312 3.85 -2.00 -9.54
N ASP A 313 3.49 -2.40 -10.76
CA ASP A 313 2.42 -3.35 -11.06
C ASP A 313 2.63 -4.77 -10.50
N GLN A 314 3.81 -5.07 -9.95
CA GLN A 314 4.12 -6.36 -9.35
C GLN A 314 5.15 -6.27 -8.22
N ILE A 315 4.96 -7.05 -7.15
CA ILE A 315 5.95 -7.33 -6.11
C ILE A 315 6.17 -8.83 -6.00
N SER A 316 7.38 -9.31 -6.33
CA SER A 316 7.75 -10.73 -6.22
C SER A 316 7.58 -11.25 -4.79
N ILE A 317 7.17 -12.52 -4.66
CA ILE A 317 7.14 -13.25 -3.38
C ILE A 317 8.51 -13.32 -2.69
N ASP A 318 9.61 -13.18 -3.45
CA ASP A 318 10.97 -13.10 -2.90
C ASP A 318 11.15 -11.86 -2.02
N CYS A 319 10.30 -10.85 -2.18
CA CYS A 319 10.27 -9.66 -1.35
C CYS A 319 9.42 -9.84 -0.08
N PHE A 320 8.84 -11.02 0.18
CA PHE A 320 8.00 -11.24 1.36
C PHE A 320 8.86 -11.74 2.52
N THR A 321 8.52 -11.30 3.73
CA THR A 321 9.09 -11.83 4.97
C THR A 321 8.17 -12.86 5.62
N SER A 322 6.85 -12.70 5.45
CA SER A 322 5.86 -13.69 5.88
C SER A 322 4.51 -13.49 5.19
N ILE A 323 3.74 -14.58 5.15
CA ILE A 323 2.33 -14.64 4.80
C ILE A 323 1.59 -15.16 6.04
N GLU A 324 0.78 -14.31 6.67
CA GLU A 324 0.06 -14.63 7.90
C GLU A 324 -1.43 -14.81 7.59
N VAL A 325 -1.96 -16.00 7.87
CA VAL A 325 -3.35 -16.39 7.55
C VAL A 325 -4.15 -16.66 8.83
N PRO A 326 -5.50 -16.59 8.80
CA PRO A 326 -6.32 -17.02 9.93
C PRO A 326 -5.92 -18.42 10.42
N ALA A 327 -5.89 -18.62 11.74
CA ALA A 327 -5.35 -19.84 12.33
C ALA A 327 -6.16 -21.09 11.92
N ASP A 328 -7.49 -20.95 11.81
CA ASP A 328 -8.43 -21.96 11.32
C ASP A 328 -8.25 -22.30 9.83
N LYS A 329 -7.59 -21.42 9.08
CA LYS A 329 -7.29 -21.60 7.65
C LYS A 329 -5.88 -22.11 7.37
N LEU A 330 -5.01 -22.21 8.37
CA LEU A 330 -3.60 -22.56 8.14
C LEU A 330 -3.41 -23.95 7.52
N SER A 331 -4.17 -24.95 8.00
CA SER A 331 -4.09 -26.32 7.47
C SER A 331 -4.55 -26.40 6.02
N GLU A 332 -5.61 -25.66 5.68
CA GLU A 332 -6.13 -25.52 4.31
C GLU A 332 -5.05 -24.98 3.37
N VAL A 333 -4.45 -23.83 3.69
CA VAL A 333 -3.40 -23.22 2.85
C VAL A 333 -2.20 -24.14 2.66
N ARG A 334 -1.75 -24.80 3.74
CA ARG A 334 -0.59 -25.70 3.68
C ARG A 334 -0.84 -26.95 2.83
N SER A 335 -2.09 -27.30 2.57
CA SER A 335 -2.46 -28.40 1.68
C SER A 335 -2.43 -28.03 0.19
N TRP A 336 -2.42 -26.74 -0.14
CA TRP A 336 -2.44 -26.29 -1.53
C TRP A 336 -1.12 -26.63 -2.25
N PRO A 337 -1.18 -27.16 -3.49
CA PRO A 337 0.02 -27.37 -4.32
C PRO A 337 0.82 -26.08 -4.52
N GLU A 338 0.13 -24.96 -4.71
CA GLU A 338 0.75 -23.64 -4.93
C GLU A 338 1.50 -23.13 -3.70
N ALA A 339 1.13 -23.58 -2.49
CA ALA A 339 1.78 -23.19 -1.24
C ALA A 339 3.06 -23.96 -0.95
N GLN A 340 3.27 -25.14 -1.54
CA GLN A 340 4.39 -26.03 -1.21
C GLN A 340 5.78 -25.36 -1.29
N PRO A 341 6.09 -24.55 -2.33
CA PRO A 341 7.38 -23.87 -2.41
C PRO A 341 7.58 -22.80 -1.33
N PHE A 342 6.49 -22.34 -0.71
CA PHE A 342 6.44 -21.15 0.14
C PHE A 342 6.02 -21.44 1.58
N LEU A 343 5.97 -22.71 2.00
CA LEU A 343 5.57 -23.09 3.36
C LEU A 343 6.39 -22.38 4.45
N HIS A 344 7.66 -22.07 4.17
CA HIS A 344 8.55 -21.33 5.07
C HIS A 344 8.10 -19.88 5.33
N LEU A 345 7.27 -19.29 4.46
CA LEU A 345 6.68 -17.97 4.63
C LEU A 345 5.32 -18.02 5.33
N ILE A 346 4.63 -19.17 5.30
CA ILE A 346 3.22 -19.30 5.68
C ILE A 346 3.07 -19.67 7.15
N ARG A 347 2.46 -18.77 7.93
CA ARG A 347 2.20 -18.95 9.37
C ARG A 347 0.80 -18.50 9.77
N ALA A 348 0.33 -18.98 10.91
CA ALA A 348 -0.89 -18.45 11.50
C ALA A 348 -0.66 -17.00 11.96
N LYS A 349 -1.68 -16.16 11.80
CA LYS A 349 -1.73 -14.84 12.45
C LYS A 349 -1.66 -15.01 13.97
N PRO A 350 -0.89 -14.16 14.69
CA PRO A 350 -0.91 -14.16 16.14
C PRO A 350 -2.32 -13.91 16.69
N ALA A 351 -2.66 -14.57 17.80
CA ALA A 351 -3.94 -14.36 18.48
C ALA A 351 -4.15 -12.87 18.81
N GLY A 352 -5.37 -12.36 18.58
CA GLY A 352 -5.69 -10.96 18.80
C GLY A 352 -5.23 -10.00 17.70
N THR A 353 -4.55 -10.48 16.66
CA THR A 353 -4.26 -9.65 15.47
C THR A 353 -5.55 -9.39 14.68
N PRO A 354 -5.91 -8.12 14.42
CA PRO A 354 -7.14 -7.77 13.71
C PRO A 354 -7.15 -8.19 12.25
#